data_AF-A0A946J4H9-F1
#
_entry.id   AF-A0A946J4H9-F1
#
_cell.length_a   1.000
_cell.length_b   1.000
_cell.length_c   1.000
_cell.angle_alpha   90.00
_cell.angle_beta   90.00
_cell.angle_gamma   90.00
#
_symmetry.space_group_name_H-M   'P 1'
#
loop_
_entity.id
_entity.type
_entity.pdbx_description
1 polymer ?
#
loop_
_entity_poly.entity_id
_entity_poly.type
_entity_poly.pdbx_seq_one_letter_code
_entity_poly.pdbx_strand_id
1 'polypeptide(L)' 'MAYAMKNDFLAYGPSLHIIVTTLRCNHKCQYCHAAVAPMSAKNMDMTKKTAKKVVDTIFYTSNSSLTIEFQG' A
#
# COMPACT_ATOMS: atom_id res chain seq x y z
N MET A 1 5.15 13.13 -31.27
CA MET A 1 4.61 13.89 -30.13
C MET A 1 3.52 13.11 -29.37
N ALA A 2 2.41 12.69 -29.98
CA ALA A 2 1.30 12.03 -29.27
C ALA A 2 1.65 10.73 -28.49
N TYR A 3 2.60 9.92 -28.98
CA TYR A 3 3.04 8.70 -28.28
C TYR A 3 3.75 9.01 -26.95
N ALA A 4 4.60 10.03 -26.93
CA ALA A 4 5.32 10.44 -25.71
C ALA A 4 4.34 10.95 -24.64
N MET A 5 3.36 11.77 -25.03
CA MET A 5 2.35 12.30 -24.09
C MET A 5 1.45 11.22 -23.49
N LYS A 6 1.10 10.17 -24.26
CA LYS A 6 0.34 9.03 -23.71
C LYS A 6 1.11 8.24 -22.65
N ASN A 7 2.44 8.31 -22.68
CA ASN A 7 3.33 7.55 -21.81
C ASN A 7 4.06 8.44 -20.79
N ASP A 8 3.62 9.68 -20.59
CA ASP A 8 4.26 10.65 -19.69
C ASP A 8 4.33 10.15 -18.24
N PHE A 9 3.40 9.28 -17.83
CA PHE A 9 3.39 8.63 -16.51
C PHE A 9 4.66 7.82 -16.21
N LEU A 10 5.40 7.37 -17.24
CA LEU A 10 6.67 6.66 -17.06
C LEU A 10 7.81 7.55 -16.57
N ALA A 11 7.69 8.88 -16.72
CA ALA A 11 8.70 9.84 -16.27
C ALA A 11 8.64 10.11 -14.75
N TYR A 12 7.55 9.70 -14.08
CA TYR A 12 7.33 9.95 -12.66
C TYR A 12 7.30 8.65 -11.86
N GLY A 13 7.56 8.77 -10.57
CA GLY A 13 7.36 7.68 -9.64
C GLY A 13 5.89 7.31 -9.48
N PRO A 14 5.59 6.22 -8.75
CA PRO A 14 4.22 5.80 -8.49
C PRO A 14 3.43 6.92 -7.79
N SER A 15 2.18 7.11 -8.21
CA SER A 15 1.21 7.94 -7.52
C SER A 15 0.35 7.15 -6.54
N LEU A 16 0.16 5.84 -6.76
CA LEU A 16 -0.61 4.95 -5.91
C LEU A 16 0.31 4.06 -5.07
N HIS A 17 0.13 4.12 -3.76
CA HIS A 17 0.84 3.29 -2.78
C HIS A 17 -0.16 2.48 -1.97
N ILE A 18 -0.21 1.18 -2.23
CA ILE A 18 -1.10 0.24 -1.53
C ILE A 18 -0.34 -0.39 -0.36
N ILE A 19 -0.85 -0.21 0.86
CA ILE A 19 -0.18 -0.62 2.09
C ILE A 19 -1.07 -1.58 2.88
N VAL A 20 -0.55 -2.78 3.15
CA VAL A 20 -1.17 -3.73 4.08
C VAL A 20 -0.63 -3.49 5.48
N THR A 21 -1.47 -3.01 6.39
CA THR A 21 -1.05 -2.64 7.76
C THR A 21 -1.19 -3.78 8.75
N THR A 22 -2.01 -4.77 8.44
CA THR A 22 -2.22 -5.98 9.24
C THR A 22 -2.78 -7.08 8.35
N LEU A 23 -2.64 -8.33 8.77
CA LEU A 23 -3.38 -9.46 8.19
C LEU A 23 -4.59 -9.84 9.06
N ARG A 24 -4.83 -9.13 10.16
CA ARG A 24 -5.92 -9.46 11.09
C ARG A 24 -7.25 -9.00 10.52
N CYS A 25 -8.18 -9.94 10.40
CA CYS A 25 -9.58 -9.67 10.09
C CYS A 25 -10.48 -10.32 11.14
N ASN A 26 -11.58 -9.66 11.50
CA ASN A 26 -12.58 -10.20 12.41
C ASN A 26 -13.56 -11.15 11.71
N HIS A 27 -13.37 -11.41 10.43
CA HIS A 27 -14.18 -12.30 9.63
C HIS A 27 -13.32 -13.23 8.78
N LYS A 28 -13.85 -14.41 8.44
CA LYS A 28 -13.21 -15.37 7.55
C LYS A 28 -14.15 -15.65 6.39
N CYS A 29 -14.24 -14.70 5.46
CA CYS A 29 -15.14 -14.85 4.31
C CYS A 29 -14.73 -16.09 3.52
N GLN A 30 -15.69 -16.92 3.10
CA GLN A 30 -15.42 -18.10 2.27
C GLN A 30 -14.76 -17.75 0.94
N TYR A 31 -15.03 -16.54 0.44
CA TYR A 31 -14.50 -15.99 -0.80
C TYR A 31 -13.32 -15.04 -0.59
N CYS A 32 -12.76 -14.97 0.62
CA CYS A 32 -11.62 -14.09 0.87
C CYS A 32 -10.37 -14.64 0.16
N HIS A 33 -9.84 -13.87 -0.80
CA HIS A 33 -8.56 -14.18 -1.44
C HIS A 33 -7.35 -13.72 -0.61
N ALA A 34 -7.56 -12.90 0.43
CA ALA A 34 -6.50 -12.43 1.30
C ALA A 34 -6.15 -13.49 2.37
N ALA A 35 -4.89 -13.48 2.80
CA ALA A 35 -4.45 -14.29 3.93
C ALA A 35 -4.98 -13.67 5.23
N VAL A 36 -5.91 -14.37 5.91
CA VAL A 36 -6.54 -13.87 7.14
C VAL A 36 -5.86 -14.47 8.38
N ALA A 37 -5.38 -13.60 9.25
CA ALA A 37 -4.94 -13.93 10.61
C ALA A 37 -6.07 -13.66 11.63
N PRO A 38 -6.16 -14.44 12.72
CA PRO A 38 -7.13 -14.18 13.77
C PRO A 38 -6.82 -12.87 14.52
N MET A 39 -7.83 -12.29 15.16
CA MET A 39 -7.69 -11.04 15.93
C MET A 39 -6.63 -11.11 17.05
N SER A 40 -6.29 -12.30 17.55
CA SER A 40 -5.24 -12.53 18.55
C SER A 40 -3.81 -12.38 18.01
N ALA A 41 -3.59 -12.46 16.69
CA ALA A 41 -2.27 -12.45 16.06
C ALA A 41 -1.67 -11.03 15.92
N LYS A 42 -1.53 -10.30 17.03
CA LYS A 42 -1.01 -8.92 17.05
C LYS A 42 0.40 -8.76 16.47
N ASN A 43 1.17 -9.85 16.41
CA ASN A 43 2.48 -9.89 15.77
C ASN A 43 2.42 -9.73 14.24
N MET A 44 1.23 -9.80 13.64
CA MET A 44 1.00 -9.55 12.22
C MET A 44 0.66 -8.08 11.91
N ASP A 45 0.66 -7.20 12.92
CA ASP A 45 0.48 -5.77 12.71
C ASP A 45 1.80 -5.10 12.30
N MET A 46 1.73 -4.15 11.37
CA MET A 46 2.84 -3.31 11.01
C MET A 46 3.32 -2.51 12.23
N THR A 47 4.61 -2.63 12.55
CA THR A 47 5.19 -1.83 13.65
C THR A 47 5.20 -0.34 13.29
N LYS A 48 5.10 0.54 14.29
CA LYS A 48 5.23 1.99 14.09
C LYS A 48 6.54 2.39 13.40
N LYS A 49 7.64 1.69 13.71
CA LYS A 49 8.95 1.90 13.07
C LYS A 49 8.89 1.60 11.57
N THR A 50 8.24 0.51 11.19
CA THR A 50 8.01 0.16 9.78
C THR A 50 7.07 1.17 9.12
N ALA A 51 5.96 1.53 9.76
CA ALA A 51 5.02 2.52 9.24
C ALA A 51 5.69 3.86 8.93
N LYS A 52 6.57 4.35 9.80
CA LYS A 52 7.34 5.57 9.53
C LYS A 52 8.21 5.43 8.27
N LYS A 53 8.95 4.33 8.13
CA LYS A 53 9.75 4.06 6.92
C LYS A 53 8.89 3.95 5.67
N VAL A 54 7.71 3.35 5.76
CA VAL A 54 6.76 3.26 4.63
C VAL A 54 6.35 4.66 4.19
N VAL A 55 5.98 5.53 5.13
CA VAL A 55 5.65 6.93 4.85
C VAL A 55 6.85 7.64 4.21
N ASP A 56 8.04 7.53 4.80
CA ASP A 56 9.27 8.13 4.24
C ASP A 56 9.53 7.66 2.79
N THR A 57 9.31 6.38 2.50
CA THR A 57 9.43 5.82 1.14
C THR A 57 8.36 6.36 0.18
N ILE A 58 7.11 6.51 0.63
CA ILE A 58 6.03 7.08 -0.19
C ILE A 58 6.40 8.51 -0.59
N PHE A 59 6.88 9.32 0.36
CA PHE A 59 7.25 10.71 0.10
C PHE A 59 8.56 10.87 -0.69
N TYR A 60 9.33 9.80 -0.90
CA TYR A 60 10.51 9.81 -1.75
C TYR A 60 10.18 9.74 -3.26
N THR A 61 8.93 9.43 -3.63
CA THR A 61 8.52 9.37 -5.04
C THR A 61 8.66 10.74 -5.73
N SER A 62 8.96 10.73 -7.04
CA SER A 62 9.03 11.96 -7.85
C SER A 62 7.67 12.45 -8.33
N ASN A 63 6.59 11.75 -7.97
CA ASN A 63 5.23 12.14 -8.33
C ASN A 63 4.75 13.30 -7.45
N SER A 64 4.10 14.30 -8.06
CA SER A 64 3.55 15.47 -7.36
C SER A 64 2.19 15.19 -6.70
N SER A 65 1.55 14.06 -7.03
CA SER A 65 0.29 13.63 -6.46
C SER A 65 0.42 12.23 -5.87
N LEU A 66 -0.10 12.06 -4.65
CA LEU A 66 0.02 10.84 -3.87
C LEU A 66 -1.36 10.35 -3.45
N THR A 67 -1.60 9.06 -3.69
CA THR A 67 -2.75 8.31 -3.19
C THR A 67 -2.21 7.16 -2.34
N ILE A 68 -2.63 7.10 -1.08
CA ILE A 68 -2.29 6.02 -0.16
C ILE A 68 -3.55 5.21 0.08
N GLU A 69 -3.52 3.93 -0.29
CA GLU A 69 -4.62 3.00 -0.08
C GLU A 69 -4.23 1.99 1.00
N PHE A 70 -5.05 1.90 2.04
CA PHE A 70 -4.86 0.94 3.11
C PHE A 70 -5.69 -0.31 2.83
N GLN A 71 -5.02 -1.45 2.76
CA GLN A 71 -5.62 -2.77 2.60
C GLN A 71 -5.28 -3.65 3.82
N GLY A 72 -5.94 -4.81 3.92
CA GLY A 72 -5.79 -5.78 5.01
C GLY A 72 -7.02 -6.66 5.17
#